data_AF-H6NNX8-F1
#
_entry.id   AF-H6NNX8-F1
#
_cell.length_a   1.000
_cell.length_b   1.000
_cell.length_c   1.000
_cell.angle_alpha   90.00
_cell.angle_beta   90.00
_cell.angle_gamma   90.00
#
_symmetry.space_group_name_H-M   'P 1'
#
loop_
_entity.id
_entity.type
_entity.pdbx_description
1 polymer ?
#
loop_
_entity_poly.entity_id
_entity_poly.type
_entity_poly.pdbx_seq_one_letter_code
_entity_poly.pdbx_strand_id
1 'polypeptide(L)' 'MNSDIFGFLEVVERDQPKAWKKMKDKWGDIFPTCWVEVQVEQEILRTGMRTKSSMSGK' A
#
# COMPACT_ATOMS: atom_id res chain seq x y z
N MET A 1 5.71 4.96 16.50
CA MET A 1 5.87 4.34 15.17
C MET A 1 4.70 3.41 14.80
N ASN A 2 3.60 3.39 15.55
CA ASN A 2 2.48 2.44 15.40
C ASN A 2 1.17 3.16 15.07
N SER A 3 1.23 4.08 14.10
CA SER A 3 0.05 4.85 13.69
C SER A 3 -0.51 4.26 12.41
N ASP A 4 -1.83 4.08 12.35
CA ASP A 4 -2.56 3.66 11.16
C ASP A 4 -2.66 4.82 10.17
N ILE A 5 -1.56 5.11 9.47
CA ILE A 5 -1.46 6.22 8.51
C ILE A 5 -2.11 5.91 7.16
N PHE A 6 -2.43 4.64 6.90
CA PHE A 6 -3.00 4.18 5.64
C PHE A 6 -4.52 4.01 5.71
N GLY A 7 -5.14 4.15 6.89
CA GLY A 7 -6.59 4.14 7.06
C GLY A 7 -7.20 2.74 7.11
N PHE A 8 -6.48 1.73 7.62
CA PHE A 8 -7.01 0.37 7.72
C PHE A 8 -8.26 0.29 8.61
N LEU A 9 -8.33 1.07 9.68
CA LEU A 9 -9.49 1.13 10.56
C LEU A 9 -10.78 1.54 9.82
N GLU A 10 -10.66 2.47 8.87
CA GLU A 10 -11.79 3.00 8.10
C GLU A 10 -12.35 1.92 7.16
N VAL A 11 -11.45 1.12 6.58
CA VAL A 11 -11.81 -0.04 5.74
C VAL A 11 -12.52 -1.09 6.59
N VAL A 12 -12.01 -1.42 7.77
CA VAL A 12 -12.64 -2.39 8.68
C VAL A 12 -13.99 -1.91 9.18
N GLU A 13 -14.13 -0.63 9.51
CA GLU A 13 -15.40 -0.03 9.92
C GLU A 13 -16.45 -0.10 8.81
N ARG A 14 -16.05 0.24 7.58
CA ARG A 14 -16.93 0.21 6.39
C ARG A 14 -17.34 -1.21 6.02
N ASP A 15 -16.39 -2.14 5.96
CA ASP A 15 -16.61 -3.48 5.40
C ASP A 15 -17.10 -4.48 6.47
N GLN A 16 -16.73 -4.26 7.75
CA GLN A 16 -17.03 -5.17 8.86
C GLN A 16 -17.46 -4.42 10.15
N PRO A 17 -18.54 -3.63 10.13
CA PRO A 17 -18.94 -2.76 11.25
C PRO A 17 -19.23 -3.51 12.56
N LYS A 18 -19.67 -4.77 12.49
CA LYS A 18 -19.88 -5.63 13.68
C LYS A 18 -18.57 -6.04 14.34
N ALA A 19 -17.54 -6.33 13.55
CA ALA A 19 -16.22 -6.67 14.05
C ALA A 19 -15.55 -5.40 14.62
N TRP A 20 -15.65 -4.28 13.88
CA TRP A 20 -15.13 -2.98 14.33
C TRP A 20 -15.62 -2.58 15.72
N LYS A 21 -16.92 -2.71 15.98
CA LYS A 21 -17.52 -2.42 17.31
C LYS A 21 -16.86 -3.18 18.47
N LYS A 22 -16.28 -4.36 18.23
CA LYS A 22 -15.63 -5.18 19.26
C LYS A 22 -14.15 -4.85 19.44
N MET A 23 -13.50 -4.28 18.43
CA MET A 23 -12.05 -4.09 18.41
C MET A 23 -11.61 -2.62 18.50
N LYS A 24 -12.49 -1.66 18.19
CA LYS A 24 -12.16 -0.23 18.10
C LYS A 24 -11.39 0.33 19.30
N ASP A 25 -11.75 -0.10 20.51
CA ASP A 25 -11.16 0.40 21.76
C ASP A 25 -9.74 -0.16 22.00
N LYS A 26 -9.38 -1.23 21.28
CA LYS A 26 -8.06 -1.90 21.33
C LYS A 26 -7.30 -1.80 20.01
N TRP A 27 -7.76 -0.96 19.08
CA TRP A 27 -7.19 -0.90 17.74
C TRP A 27 -5.68 -0.59 17.76
N GLY A 28 -5.25 0.30 18.66
CA GLY A 28 -3.84 0.64 18.84
C GLY A 28 -2.94 -0.53 19.27
N ASP A 29 -3.50 -1.55 19.90
CA ASP A 29 -2.77 -2.77 20.30
C ASP A 29 -2.86 -3.86 19.22
N ILE A 30 -3.97 -3.91 18.49
CA ILE A 30 -4.24 -4.92 17.46
C ILE A 30 -3.47 -4.60 16.19
N PHE A 31 -3.56 -3.36 15.70
CA PHE A 31 -2.97 -2.93 14.44
C PHE A 31 -1.48 -3.30 14.29
N PRO A 32 -0.62 -3.09 15.32
CA PRO A 32 0.80 -3.44 15.23
C PRO A 32 1.08 -4.95 15.16
N THR A 33 0.11 -5.79 15.53
CA THR A 33 0.23 -7.26 15.50
C THR A 33 -0.29 -7.87 14.19
N CYS A 34 -0.91 -7.07 13.33
CA CYS A 34 -1.44 -7.53 12.07
C CYS A 34 -0.32 -7.88 11.09
N TRP A 35 -0.46 -9.04 10.44
CA TRP A 35 0.39 -9.39 9.31
C TRP A 35 -0.08 -8.63 8.07
N VAL A 36 0.83 -7.92 7.41
CA VAL A 36 0.55 -7.18 6.19
C VAL A 36 1.21 -7.88 5.02
N GLU A 37 0.40 -8.31 4.06
CA GLU A 37 0.87 -8.83 2.77
C GLU A 37 0.66 -7.76 1.70
N VAL A 38 1.72 -7.39 1.00
CA VAL A 38 1.66 -6.44 -0.12
C VAL A 38 1.83 -7.22 -1.41
N GLN A 39 0.75 -7.30 -2.18
CA GLN A 39 0.78 -7.89 -3.51
C GLN A 39 0.85 -6.76 -4.54
N VAL A 40 1.93 -6.74 -5.31
CA VAL A 40 2.13 -5.74 -6.36
C VAL A 40 2.08 -6.44 -7.71
N GLU A 41 1.02 -6.19 -8.47
CA GLU A 41 0.94 -6.55 -9.87
C GLU A 41 1.41 -5.35 -10.71
N GLN A 42 2.43 -5.55 -11.54
CA GLN A 42 2.97 -4.51 -12.42
C GLN A 42 3.12 -5.04 -13.83
N GLU A 43 2.75 -4.22 -14.80
CA GLU A 43 3.01 -4.44 -16.20
C GLU A 43 3.87 -3.29 -16.74
N ILE A 44 5.04 -3.62 -17.33
CA ILE A 44 5.89 -2.61 -17.96
C ILE A 44 5.32 -2.33 -19.35
N LEU A 45 4.50 -1.28 -19.46
CA LEU A 45 3.87 -0.90 -20.72
C LEU A 45 4.85 -0.31 -21.76
N ARG A 46 5.96 0.31 -21.30
CA ARG A 46 7.03 0.79 -22.17
C ARG A 46 8.33 1.00 -21.41
N THR A 47 9.39 0.32 -21.81
CA THR A 47 10.75 0.69 -21.42
C THR A 47 11.21 1.83 -22.31
N GLY A 48 11.25 3.06 -21.80
CA GLY A 48 11.76 4.21 -22.55
C GLY A 48 13.25 4.08 -22.82
N MET A 49 13.64 3.34 -23.85
CA MET A 49 15.02 3.27 -24.32
C MET A 49 15.34 4.58 -25.05
N ARG A 50 16.13 5.47 -24.43
CA ARG A 50 16.76 6.57 -25.18
C ARG A 50 18.03 6.03 -25.82
N THR A 51 17.94 5.60 -27.07
CA THR A 51 19.10 5.33 -27.92
C THR A 51 19.97 6.59 -27.94
N LYS A 52 21.25 6.44 -27.59
CA LYS A 52 22.25 7.52 -27.66
C LYS A 52 22.17 8.16 -29.04
N SER A 53 22.05 9.49 -29.09
CA SER A 53 22.20 10.26 -30.32
C SER A 53 23.62 10.04 -30.84
N SER A 54 23.75 9.32 -31.96
CA SER A 54 24.97 9.35 -32.76
C SER A 54 25.08 10.75 -33.36
N MET A 55 25.76 11.66 -32.66
CA MET A 55 26.24 12.87 -33.30
C MET A 55 27.27 12.46 -34.36
N SER A 56 26.93 12.77 -35.61
CA SER A 56 27.84 12.80 -36.75
C SER A 56 29.08 13.61 -36.37
N GLY A 57 30.26 13.04 -36.62
CA GLY A 57 31.55 13.64 -36.30
C GLY A 57 32.59 13.30 -37.38
N LYS A 58 32.63 14.18 -38.37
CA LYS A 58 33.57 14.32 -39.51
C LYS A 58 33.31 13.47 -40.75
#